data_AF-A0AAV4C7K1-F1
#
_entry.id   AF-A0AAV4C7K1-F1
#
_cell.length_a   1.000
_cell.length_b   1.000
_cell.length_c   1.000
_cell.angle_alpha   90.00
_cell.angle_beta   90.00
_cell.angle_gamma   90.00
#
_symmetry.space_group_name_H-M   'P 1'
#
loop_
_entity.id
_entity.type
_entity.pdbx_description
1 polymer ?
#
loop_
_entity_poly.entity_id
_entity_poly.type
_entity_poly.pdbx_seq_one_letter_code
_entity_poly.pdbx_strand_id
1 'polypeptide(L)'
;MLFTFATSQATTNLPKQISQAFLAFIIWTGIINIVVALLKPFADRVMTVMGHFKRMHNHLVVDASGKTIRVVKLDGKIYPPFGEEKIREVARLSMRKDDVLLCGYPKTGCHWMYEIIYMLLNGNPQLSRHGKELGGFIEVIPELMLDSLPSPRILNSHLWYGELPREIQKMKTKIILTVRNPKDTVVSFYNHQIALKNVYGYDGCFDDYFKLFMDGNLEYGDYFDYTLDWERAMRNQRHNDILMVSFEEMKSDPLKCVYTVAKFLDIPISQKFAQEIVEGCSFSKLKHKRRRDGPAAKLFRKGGCRA
;
A
#
# COMPACT_ATOMS: atom_id res chain seq x y z
N MET A 1 -10.06 22.28 96.50
CA MET A 1 -10.50 21.77 95.19
C MET A 1 -10.53 22.95 94.23
N LEU A 2 -9.57 23.05 93.30
CA LEU A 2 -9.72 22.74 91.86
C LEU A 2 -10.65 23.78 91.17
N PHE A 3 -10.30 24.56 90.16
CA PHE A 3 -9.13 24.73 89.28
C PHE A 3 -9.20 26.17 88.71
N THR A 4 -8.07 26.84 88.59
CA THR A 4 -7.84 28.06 87.79
C THR A 4 -7.88 27.73 86.30
N PHE A 5 -8.34 28.62 85.40
CA PHE A 5 -7.72 28.79 84.09
C PHE A 5 -8.04 30.15 83.45
N ALA A 6 -6.96 30.79 83.00
CA ALA A 6 -6.93 32.02 82.23
C ALA A 6 -7.09 31.76 80.72
N THR A 7 -7.35 32.85 80.03
CA THR A 7 -7.53 33.10 78.59
C THR A 7 -6.46 32.55 77.64
N SER A 8 -6.85 32.19 76.40
CA SER A 8 -6.06 32.49 75.19
C SER A 8 -6.91 32.41 73.91
N GLN A 9 -6.72 33.40 73.03
CA GLN A 9 -7.31 33.55 71.69
C GLN A 9 -6.63 32.65 70.64
N ALA A 10 -7.37 32.24 69.59
CA ALA A 10 -6.90 32.14 68.19
C ALA A 10 -8.04 31.58 67.30
N THR A 11 -8.82 32.42 66.62
CA THR A 11 -8.68 32.80 65.19
C THR A 11 -8.75 31.64 64.17
N THR A 12 -9.96 31.49 63.60
CA THR A 12 -10.27 31.38 62.15
C THR A 12 -9.23 30.72 61.23
N ASN A 13 -9.48 29.48 60.77
CA ASN A 13 -8.83 28.95 59.55
C ASN A 13 -9.57 27.76 58.89
N LEU A 14 -10.90 27.78 58.80
CA LEU A 14 -11.67 26.71 58.13
C LEU A 14 -12.26 26.96 56.71
N PRO A 15 -12.09 28.09 55.97
CA PRO A 15 -12.64 28.18 54.61
C PRO A 15 -11.67 27.84 53.45
N LYS A 16 -10.34 27.81 53.67
CA LYS A 16 -9.37 27.70 52.56
C LYS A 16 -9.14 26.26 52.07
N GLN A 17 -9.21 25.26 52.93
CA GLN A 17 -8.95 23.86 52.55
C GLN A 17 -10.09 23.26 51.72
N ILE A 18 -11.34 23.57 52.05
CA ILE A 18 -12.52 23.10 51.30
C ILE A 18 -12.55 23.76 49.91
N SER A 19 -12.21 25.05 49.81
CA SER A 19 -12.15 25.74 48.50
C SER A 19 -11.02 25.20 47.61
N GLN A 20 -9.84 24.90 48.16
CA GLN A 20 -8.74 24.32 47.39
C GLN A 20 -9.01 22.88 46.92
N ALA A 21 -9.64 22.05 47.77
CA ALA A 21 -10.05 20.70 47.38
C ALA A 21 -11.14 20.70 46.31
N PHE A 22 -12.10 21.63 46.40
CA PHE A 22 -13.16 21.80 45.41
C PHE A 22 -12.62 22.35 44.08
N LEU A 23 -11.68 23.30 44.14
CA LEU A 23 -10.99 23.82 42.95
C LEU A 23 -10.13 22.73 42.29
N ALA A 24 -9.42 21.92 43.06
CA ALA A 24 -8.64 20.80 42.56
C ALA A 24 -9.51 19.72 41.91
N PHE A 25 -10.71 19.46 42.45
CA PHE A 25 -11.69 18.54 41.87
C PHE A 25 -12.25 19.06 40.54
N ILE A 26 -12.56 20.36 40.44
CA ILE A 26 -13.01 20.99 39.18
C ILE A 26 -11.90 20.96 38.13
N ILE A 27 -10.65 21.24 38.53
CA ILE A 27 -9.49 21.18 37.62
C ILE A 27 -9.26 19.74 37.16
N TRP A 28 -9.32 18.75 38.06
CA TRP A 28 -9.12 17.34 37.72
C TRP A 28 -10.23 16.79 36.80
N THR A 29 -11.49 17.12 37.07
CA THR A 29 -12.63 16.75 36.20
C THR A 29 -12.56 17.47 34.85
N GLY A 30 -12.14 18.74 34.82
CA GLY A 30 -11.89 19.49 33.58
C GLY A 30 -10.76 18.89 32.75
N ILE A 31 -9.63 18.52 33.37
CA ILE A 31 -8.51 17.86 32.70
C ILE A 31 -8.93 16.50 32.15
N ILE A 32 -9.70 15.69 32.91
CA ILE A 32 -10.23 14.42 32.41
C ILE A 32 -11.14 14.64 31.21
N ASN A 33 -12.05 15.62 31.26
CA ASN A 33 -12.94 15.92 30.13
C ASN A 33 -12.15 16.38 28.90
N ILE A 34 -11.08 17.15 29.07
CA ILE A 34 -10.19 17.56 27.97
C ILE A 34 -9.40 16.38 27.42
N VAL A 35 -8.83 15.52 28.27
CA VAL A 35 -8.10 14.31 27.84
C VAL A 35 -9.03 13.34 27.12
N VAL A 36 -10.25 13.12 27.65
CA VAL A 36 -11.28 12.33 26.99
C VAL A 36 -11.69 12.98 25.67
N ALA A 37 -11.88 14.31 25.60
CA ALA A 37 -12.21 15.00 24.36
C ALA A 37 -11.07 14.99 23.31
N LEU A 38 -9.81 14.95 23.74
CA LEU A 38 -8.64 14.83 22.85
C LEU A 38 -8.42 13.39 22.38
N LEU A 39 -8.70 12.40 23.24
CA LEU A 39 -8.56 10.98 22.92
C LEU A 39 -9.79 10.41 22.19
N LYS A 40 -10.97 11.00 22.37
CA LYS A 40 -12.22 10.55 21.73
C LYS A 40 -12.14 10.57 20.20
N PRO A 41 -11.62 11.61 19.51
CA PRO A 41 -11.39 11.56 18.07
C PRO A 41 -10.41 10.46 17.66
N PHE A 42 -9.39 10.17 18.46
CA PHE A 42 -8.44 9.09 18.19
C PHE A 42 -9.08 7.72 18.40
N ALA A 43 -9.82 7.53 19.49
CA ALA A 43 -10.58 6.32 19.78
C ALA A 43 -11.68 6.09 18.75
N ASP A 44 -12.43 7.13 18.37
CA ASP A 44 -13.45 7.09 17.31
C ASP A 44 -12.79 6.79 15.97
N ARG A 45 -11.59 7.29 15.68
CA ARG A 45 -10.84 6.98 14.45
C ARG A 45 -10.27 5.56 14.45
N VAL A 46 -9.79 5.06 15.59
CA VAL A 46 -9.39 3.64 15.76
C VAL A 46 -10.61 2.74 15.67
N MET A 47 -11.74 3.09 16.28
CA MET A 47 -13.00 2.35 16.22
C MET A 47 -13.69 2.47 14.86
N THR A 48 -13.48 3.55 14.11
CA THR A 48 -13.91 3.70 12.71
C THR A 48 -13.04 2.85 11.81
N VAL A 49 -11.71 2.84 11.99
CA VAL A 49 -10.81 1.93 11.27
C VAL A 49 -11.16 0.47 11.60
N MET A 50 -11.30 0.12 12.88
CA MET A 50 -11.71 -1.22 13.32
C MET A 50 -13.16 -1.56 12.92
N GLY A 51 -14.04 -0.56 12.80
CA GLY A 51 -15.42 -0.67 12.34
C GLY A 51 -15.53 -0.87 10.83
N HIS A 52 -14.67 -0.21 10.05
CA HIS A 52 -14.44 -0.47 8.62
C HIS A 52 -13.92 -1.90 8.42
N PHE A 53 -13.01 -2.36 9.29
CA PHE A 53 -12.61 -3.77 9.30
C PHE A 53 -13.78 -4.73 9.62
N LYS A 54 -14.77 -4.27 10.41
CA LYS A 54 -15.93 -5.08 10.84
C LYS A 54 -17.04 -5.18 9.79
N ARG A 55 -16.98 -4.40 8.71
CA ARG A 55 -17.98 -4.37 7.64
C ARG A 55 -17.39 -4.75 6.27
N MET A 56 -16.32 -5.55 6.26
CA MET A 56 -15.78 -6.12 5.03
C MET A 56 -16.56 -7.40 4.69
N HIS A 57 -17.19 -7.43 3.51
CA HIS A 57 -17.76 -8.65 2.94
C HIS A 57 -16.63 -9.56 2.46
N ASN A 58 -15.86 -10.08 3.42
CA ASN A 58 -14.76 -10.99 3.16
C ASN A 58 -15.33 -12.36 2.81
N HIS A 59 -15.11 -12.75 1.56
CA HIS A 59 -15.39 -14.08 1.07
C HIS A 59 -14.21 -14.98 1.41
N LEU A 60 -14.50 -16.28 1.60
CA LEU A 60 -13.47 -17.29 1.78
C LEU A 60 -13.40 -18.13 0.51
N VAL A 61 -12.19 -18.22 -0.05
CA VAL A 61 -11.86 -19.24 -1.04
C VAL A 61 -11.23 -20.41 -0.28
N VAL A 62 -11.65 -21.62 -0.60
CA VAL A 62 -11.23 -22.85 0.08
C VAL A 62 -10.30 -23.62 -0.86
N ASP A 63 -9.14 -24.02 -0.37
CA ASP A 63 -8.21 -24.88 -1.10
C ASP A 63 -8.63 -26.36 -1.03
N ALA A 64 -7.94 -27.24 -1.76
CA ALA A 64 -8.27 -28.65 -1.81
C ALA A 64 -8.13 -29.39 -0.45
N SER A 65 -7.40 -28.82 0.51
CA SER A 65 -7.21 -29.35 1.86
C SER A 65 -8.17 -28.75 2.90
N GLY A 66 -9.06 -27.85 2.48
CA GLY A 66 -10.01 -27.16 3.37
C GLY A 66 -9.46 -25.91 4.04
N LYS A 67 -8.24 -25.46 3.70
CA LYS A 67 -7.71 -24.18 4.19
C LYS A 67 -8.36 -23.03 3.45
N THR A 68 -8.46 -21.89 4.13
CA THR A 68 -9.19 -20.74 3.62
C THR A 68 -8.27 -19.56 3.38
N ILE A 69 -8.52 -18.84 2.29
CA ILE A 69 -7.93 -17.52 2.02
C ILE A 69 -9.04 -16.47 1.93
N ARG A 70 -8.85 -15.37 2.64
CA ARG A 70 -9.76 -14.21 2.63
C ARG A 70 -9.53 -13.40 1.37
N VAL A 71 -10.64 -13.08 0.70
CA VAL A 71 -10.70 -12.23 -0.50
C VAL A 71 -11.97 -11.40 -0.47
N VAL A 72 -12.05 -10.39 -1.33
CA VAL A 72 -13.30 -9.68 -1.64
C VAL A 72 -13.73 -10.07 -3.05
N LYS A 73 -15.03 -10.27 -3.27
CA LYS A 73 -15.60 -10.51 -4.61
C LYS A 73 -16.42 -9.30 -5.04
N LEU A 74 -16.04 -8.66 -6.15
CA LEU A 74 -16.75 -7.53 -6.75
C LEU A 74 -17.03 -7.86 -8.21
N ASP A 75 -18.30 -7.78 -8.62
CA ASP A 75 -18.73 -7.95 -10.02
C ASP A 75 -18.15 -9.21 -10.71
N GLY A 76 -18.09 -10.32 -9.97
CA GLY A 76 -17.57 -11.61 -10.45
C GLY A 76 -16.04 -11.76 -10.40
N LYS A 77 -15.31 -10.73 -9.99
CA LYS A 77 -13.84 -10.72 -9.86
C LYS A 77 -13.41 -10.78 -8.41
N ILE A 78 -12.17 -11.23 -8.18
CA ILE A 78 -11.58 -11.46 -6.85
C ILE A 78 -10.53 -10.37 -6.59
N TYR A 79 -10.54 -9.81 -5.39
CA TYR A 79 -9.65 -8.73 -4.96
C TYR A 79 -9.08 -9.00 -3.57
N PRO A 80 -8.06 -8.24 -3.13
CA PRO A 80 -7.54 -8.34 -1.79
C PRO A 80 -8.64 -8.14 -0.73
N PRO A 81 -8.47 -8.69 0.49
CA PRO A 81 -9.43 -8.52 1.59
C PRO A 81 -9.35 -7.12 2.24
N PHE A 82 -9.00 -6.10 1.45
CA PHE A 82 -8.87 -4.70 1.84
C PHE A 82 -9.08 -3.82 0.60
N GLY A 83 -9.40 -2.55 0.82
CA GLY A 83 -9.51 -1.58 -0.28
C GLY A 83 -10.79 -1.69 -1.13
N GLU A 84 -11.78 -2.50 -0.73
CA GLU A 84 -13.03 -2.68 -1.49
C GLU A 84 -13.66 -1.35 -1.93
N GLU A 85 -13.86 -0.41 -0.98
CA GLU A 85 -14.44 0.89 -1.28
C GLU A 85 -13.62 1.66 -2.32
N LYS A 86 -12.29 1.61 -2.21
CA LYS A 86 -11.41 2.32 -3.14
C LYS A 86 -11.43 1.67 -4.51
N ILE A 87 -11.42 0.35 -4.61
CA ILE A 87 -11.54 -0.39 -5.89
C ILE A 87 -12.82 0.03 -6.62
N ARG A 88 -13.95 0.15 -5.92
CA ARG A 88 -15.23 0.62 -6.50
C ARG A 88 -15.19 2.06 -7.01
N GLU A 89 -14.29 2.87 -6.47
CA GLU A 89 -14.14 4.28 -6.80
C GLU A 89 -13.07 4.56 -7.85
N VAL A 90 -12.12 3.64 -8.10
CA VAL A 90 -11.00 3.86 -9.05
C VAL A 90 -11.47 4.36 -10.41
N ALA A 91 -12.59 3.85 -10.92
CA ALA A 91 -13.14 4.28 -12.21
C ALA A 91 -13.46 5.79 -12.29
N ARG A 92 -13.65 6.46 -11.15
CA ARG A 92 -13.95 7.91 -11.02
C ARG A 92 -12.73 8.74 -10.63
N LEU A 93 -11.57 8.13 -10.38
CA LEU A 93 -10.36 8.84 -9.95
C LEU A 93 -9.95 9.88 -10.99
N SER A 94 -9.69 11.10 -10.52
CA SER A 94 -9.19 12.19 -11.37
C SER A 94 -7.69 12.04 -11.65
N MET A 95 -7.31 12.15 -12.91
CA MET A 95 -5.94 12.03 -13.39
C MET A 95 -5.37 13.37 -13.87
N ARG A 96 -4.06 13.53 -13.68
CA ARG A 96 -3.29 14.66 -14.18
C ARG A 96 -2.61 14.28 -15.49
N LYS A 97 -2.36 15.28 -16.34
CA LYS A 97 -1.73 15.06 -17.65
C LYS A 97 -0.33 14.44 -17.56
N ASP A 98 0.36 14.67 -16.46
CA ASP A 98 1.72 14.20 -16.19
C ASP A 98 1.76 13.00 -15.23
N ASP A 99 0.63 12.39 -14.91
CA ASP A 99 0.61 11.15 -14.14
C ASP A 99 1.26 10.00 -14.93
N VAL A 100 2.07 9.21 -14.23
CA VAL A 100 2.62 7.95 -14.72
C VAL A 100 1.91 6.81 -14.01
N LEU A 101 1.38 5.86 -14.78
CA LEU A 101 0.69 4.70 -14.23
C LEU A 101 1.59 3.45 -14.28
N LEU A 102 1.87 2.86 -13.13
CA LEU A 102 2.60 1.59 -13.00
C LEU A 102 1.62 0.44 -12.72
N CYS A 103 1.50 -0.45 -13.69
CA CYS A 103 0.62 -1.61 -13.62
C CYS A 103 1.40 -2.94 -13.64
N GLY A 104 0.72 -4.01 -13.27
CA GLY A 104 1.22 -5.37 -13.37
C GLY A 104 0.46 -6.30 -12.43
N TYR A 105 0.44 -7.59 -12.74
CA TYR A 105 -0.12 -8.57 -11.83
C TYR A 105 0.68 -8.58 -10.51
N PRO A 106 0.10 -8.94 -9.35
CA PRO A 106 0.88 -9.05 -8.14
C PRO A 106 2.15 -9.88 -8.35
N LYS A 107 3.26 -9.38 -7.81
CA LYS A 107 4.56 -10.06 -7.79
C LYS A 107 5.33 -10.11 -9.12
N THR A 108 4.93 -9.31 -10.11
CA THR A 108 5.67 -9.14 -11.38
C THR A 108 6.80 -8.11 -11.35
N GLY A 109 7.12 -7.52 -10.18
CA GLY A 109 8.26 -6.60 -10.04
C GLY A 109 7.92 -5.13 -9.84
N CYS A 110 6.65 -4.80 -9.64
CA CYS A 110 6.20 -3.40 -9.49
C CYS A 110 6.97 -2.62 -8.40
N HIS A 111 7.40 -3.23 -7.30
CA HIS A 111 8.21 -2.54 -6.28
C HIS A 111 9.53 -2.01 -6.82
N TRP A 112 10.22 -2.82 -7.62
CA TRP A 112 11.50 -2.42 -8.20
C TRP A 112 11.27 -1.34 -9.26
N MET A 113 10.29 -1.55 -10.14
CA MET A 113 9.95 -0.57 -11.18
C MET A 113 9.50 0.77 -10.58
N TYR A 114 8.72 0.74 -9.50
CA TYR A 114 8.30 1.95 -8.78
C TYR A 114 9.50 2.79 -8.32
N GLU A 115 10.52 2.16 -7.74
CA GLU A 115 11.72 2.88 -7.27
C GLU A 115 12.54 3.44 -8.45
N ILE A 116 12.61 2.73 -9.58
CA ILE A 116 13.25 3.25 -10.80
C ILE A 116 12.52 4.51 -11.28
N ILE A 117 11.19 4.44 -11.45
CA ILE A 117 10.37 5.59 -11.87
C ILE A 117 10.52 6.74 -10.88
N TYR A 118 10.49 6.44 -9.57
CA TYR A 118 10.64 7.44 -8.52
C TYR A 118 11.98 8.18 -8.60
N MET A 119 13.09 7.45 -8.74
CA MET A 119 14.41 8.10 -8.84
C MET A 119 14.51 8.94 -10.11
N LEU A 120 13.99 8.44 -11.24
CA LEU A 120 13.98 9.16 -12.51
C LEU A 120 13.21 10.48 -12.42
N LEU A 121 11.98 10.45 -11.89
CA LEU A 121 11.13 11.66 -11.78
C LEU A 121 11.69 12.68 -10.77
N ASN A 122 12.35 12.24 -9.71
CA ASN A 122 12.93 13.13 -8.71
C ASN A 122 14.35 13.59 -9.04
N GLY A 123 14.98 13.06 -10.09
CA GLY A 123 16.39 13.34 -10.41
C GLY A 123 17.35 12.98 -9.27
N ASN A 124 16.99 12.00 -8.44
CA ASN A 124 17.71 11.66 -7.21
C ASN A 124 17.77 10.13 -7.04
N PRO A 125 18.96 9.51 -6.88
CA PRO A 125 19.10 8.05 -6.80
C PRO A 125 18.70 7.47 -5.44
N GLN A 126 18.07 8.27 -4.56
CA GLN A 126 17.58 7.80 -3.28
C GLN A 126 16.23 7.11 -3.41
N LEU A 127 16.11 6.00 -2.69
CA LEU A 127 14.85 5.25 -2.60
C LEU A 127 13.75 6.13 -1.98
N SER A 128 12.53 5.94 -2.47
CA SER A 128 11.36 6.66 -1.99
C SER A 128 11.16 6.51 -0.48
N ARG A 129 10.66 7.54 0.21
CA ARG A 129 10.43 7.39 1.67
C ARG A 129 9.30 6.41 1.99
N HIS A 130 8.24 6.44 1.18
CA HIS A 130 6.97 5.79 1.48
C HIS A 130 6.77 4.46 0.72
N GLY A 131 7.56 4.18 -0.32
CA GLY A 131 7.41 2.98 -1.15
C GLY A 131 6.17 3.02 -2.04
N LYS A 132 5.97 1.96 -2.83
CA LYS A 132 4.84 1.80 -3.77
C LYS A 132 3.48 1.90 -3.06
N GLU A 133 3.32 1.23 -1.92
CA GLU A 133 2.03 1.07 -1.25
C GLU A 133 1.45 2.38 -0.75
N LEU A 134 2.29 3.25 -0.22
CA LEU A 134 1.89 4.57 0.29
C LEU A 134 2.15 5.70 -0.71
N GLY A 135 2.84 5.40 -1.81
CA GLY A 135 3.28 6.38 -2.80
C GLY A 135 2.34 6.59 -3.99
N GLY A 136 1.21 5.88 -4.04
CA GLY A 136 0.22 6.05 -5.11
C GLY A 136 -0.60 4.81 -5.43
N PHE A 137 -0.75 3.86 -4.50
CA PHE A 137 -1.54 2.66 -4.75
C PHE A 137 -3.04 2.98 -4.75
N ILE A 138 -3.62 3.14 -5.94
CA ILE A 138 -4.95 3.72 -6.14
C ILE A 138 -6.09 2.86 -5.57
N GLU A 139 -5.83 1.59 -5.29
CA GLU A 139 -6.79 0.64 -4.69
C GLU A 139 -6.83 0.71 -3.16
N VAL A 140 -5.94 1.49 -2.54
CA VAL A 140 -5.80 1.55 -1.07
C VAL A 140 -5.76 2.99 -0.57
N ILE A 141 -5.09 3.89 -1.31
CA ILE A 141 -4.85 5.26 -0.86
C ILE A 141 -6.08 6.14 -1.14
N PRO A 142 -6.64 6.81 -0.11
CA PRO A 142 -7.64 7.86 -0.26
C PRO A 142 -7.28 8.92 -1.30
N GLU A 143 -8.27 9.35 -2.07
CA GLU A 143 -8.11 10.37 -3.12
C GLU A 143 -7.49 11.66 -2.59
N LEU A 144 -7.90 12.14 -1.41
CA LEU A 144 -7.30 13.32 -0.76
C LEU A 144 -5.77 13.19 -0.58
N MET A 145 -5.27 11.99 -0.29
CA MET A 145 -3.83 11.75 -0.20
C MET A 145 -3.18 11.71 -1.59
N LEU A 146 -3.83 11.11 -2.59
CA LEU A 146 -3.36 11.14 -3.98
C LEU A 146 -3.31 12.58 -4.54
N ASP A 147 -4.24 13.43 -4.14
CA ASP A 147 -4.27 14.83 -4.54
C ASP A 147 -3.19 15.68 -3.86
N SER A 148 -2.80 15.30 -2.64
CA SER A 148 -1.69 15.95 -1.93
C SER A 148 -0.31 15.64 -2.52
N LEU A 149 -0.19 14.60 -3.35
CA LEU A 149 1.09 14.24 -3.98
C LEU A 149 1.49 15.30 -5.01
N PRO A 150 2.78 15.69 -5.05
CA PRO A 150 3.28 16.58 -6.08
C PRO A 150 3.22 15.91 -7.45
N SER A 151 3.01 16.71 -8.48
CA SER A 151 3.13 16.28 -9.87
C SER A 151 4.60 16.24 -10.30
N PRO A 152 5.01 15.30 -11.18
CA PRO A 152 4.23 14.17 -11.71
C PRO A 152 4.01 13.07 -10.66
N ARG A 153 2.79 12.51 -10.58
CA ARG A 153 2.48 11.41 -9.64
C ARG A 153 2.83 10.06 -10.24
N ILE A 154 3.26 9.12 -9.38
CA ILE A 154 3.38 7.70 -9.73
C ILE A 154 2.16 6.99 -9.16
N LEU A 155 1.13 6.85 -9.98
CA LEU A 155 -0.02 6.02 -9.63
C LEU A 155 0.33 4.58 -9.92
N ASN A 156 -0.08 3.63 -9.08
CA ASN A 156 0.17 2.22 -9.34
C ASN A 156 -1.06 1.37 -9.06
N SER A 157 -1.21 0.27 -9.79
CA SER A 157 -2.37 -0.62 -9.69
C SER A 157 -2.07 -2.06 -10.12
N HIS A 158 -2.83 -3.00 -9.57
CA HIS A 158 -2.89 -4.41 -9.97
C HIS A 158 -4.19 -4.74 -10.72
N LEU A 159 -5.05 -3.75 -10.97
CA LEU A 159 -6.32 -3.91 -11.69
C LEU A 159 -6.14 -4.29 -13.16
N TRP A 160 -7.21 -4.84 -13.73
CA TRP A 160 -7.32 -5.12 -15.16
C TRP A 160 -7.40 -3.79 -15.92
N TYR A 161 -7.07 -3.79 -17.21
CA TYR A 161 -7.01 -2.55 -17.98
C TYR A 161 -8.37 -1.83 -18.00
N GLY A 162 -9.46 -2.59 -18.17
CA GLY A 162 -10.82 -2.07 -18.21
C GLY A 162 -11.32 -1.47 -16.89
N GLU A 163 -10.57 -1.62 -15.79
CA GLU A 163 -10.95 -1.17 -14.45
C GLU A 163 -10.17 0.06 -13.99
N LEU A 164 -9.18 0.48 -14.78
CA LEU A 164 -8.43 1.69 -14.54
C LEU A 164 -9.32 2.94 -14.61
N PRO A 165 -8.86 4.10 -14.09
CA PRO A 165 -9.65 5.33 -14.12
C PRO A 165 -10.16 5.65 -15.51
N ARG A 166 -11.46 5.98 -15.66
CA ARG A 166 -12.06 6.23 -16.98
C ARG A 166 -11.39 7.37 -17.74
N GLU A 167 -10.71 8.26 -17.04
CA GLU A 167 -9.96 9.35 -17.64
C GLU A 167 -8.83 8.88 -18.57
N ILE A 168 -8.26 7.69 -18.36
CA ILE A 168 -7.24 7.13 -19.28
C ILE A 168 -7.78 6.93 -20.69
N GLN A 169 -9.10 6.91 -20.90
CA GLN A 169 -9.72 6.81 -22.23
C GLN A 169 -9.82 8.17 -22.95
N LYS A 170 -9.70 9.27 -22.20
CA LYS A 170 -9.89 10.64 -22.70
C LYS A 170 -8.59 11.42 -22.86
N MET A 171 -7.51 10.92 -22.26
CA MET A 171 -6.21 11.58 -22.26
C MET A 171 -5.10 10.60 -22.66
N LYS A 172 -3.98 11.16 -23.10
CA LYS A 172 -2.78 10.39 -23.38
C LYS A 172 -2.02 10.16 -22.07
N THR A 173 -2.04 8.93 -21.58
CA THR A 173 -1.36 8.53 -20.33
C THR A 173 -0.16 7.63 -20.64
N LYS A 174 0.93 7.83 -19.90
CA LYS A 174 2.09 6.92 -19.92
C LYS A 174 1.86 5.79 -18.92
N ILE A 175 1.80 4.56 -19.42
CA ILE A 175 1.57 3.36 -18.61
C ILE A 175 2.79 2.44 -18.72
N ILE A 176 3.34 2.04 -17.58
CA ILE A 176 4.40 1.03 -17.50
C ILE A 176 3.78 -0.24 -16.95
N LEU A 177 3.74 -1.29 -17.76
CA LEU A 177 3.22 -2.61 -17.38
C LEU A 177 4.38 -3.55 -17.06
N THR A 178 4.39 -4.07 -15.83
CA THR A 178 5.36 -5.08 -15.40
C THR A 178 4.82 -6.49 -15.56
N VAL A 179 5.57 -7.34 -16.26
CA VAL A 179 5.25 -8.75 -16.49
C VAL A 179 6.36 -9.65 -15.96
N ARG A 180 6.05 -10.93 -15.68
CA ARG A 180 7.04 -11.89 -15.14
C ARG A 180 6.58 -13.31 -15.40
N ASN A 181 7.51 -14.24 -15.63
CA ASN A 181 7.20 -15.66 -15.80
C ASN A 181 6.21 -16.17 -14.73
N PRO A 182 5.07 -16.78 -15.12
CA PRO A 182 4.02 -17.21 -14.18
C PRO A 182 4.53 -18.20 -13.13
N LYS A 183 5.50 -19.06 -13.47
CA LYS A 183 6.09 -20.05 -12.55
C LYS A 183 6.79 -19.35 -11.38
N ASP A 184 7.51 -18.28 -11.66
CA ASP A 184 8.19 -17.49 -10.63
C ASP A 184 7.20 -16.56 -9.89
N THR A 185 6.17 -16.07 -10.59
CA THR A 185 5.11 -15.24 -10.03
C THR A 185 4.32 -15.98 -8.95
N VAL A 186 3.79 -17.19 -9.23
CA VAL A 186 2.98 -17.96 -8.27
C VAL A 186 3.75 -18.30 -7.01
N VAL A 187 5.03 -18.68 -7.15
CA VAL A 187 5.90 -18.93 -5.99
C VAL A 187 6.07 -17.67 -5.17
N SER A 188 6.35 -16.53 -5.82
CA SER A 188 6.48 -15.26 -5.10
C SER A 188 5.17 -14.82 -4.44
N PHE A 189 4.02 -15.20 -5.00
CA PHE A 189 2.70 -14.82 -4.53
C PHE A 189 2.29 -15.60 -3.29
N TYR A 190 2.47 -16.92 -3.32
CA TYR A 190 2.30 -17.79 -2.16
C TYR A 190 3.06 -17.27 -0.95
N ASN A 191 4.37 -17.01 -1.11
CA ASN A 191 5.19 -16.54 0.00
C ASN A 191 4.75 -15.15 0.52
N HIS A 192 4.21 -14.31 -0.35
CA HIS A 192 3.69 -13.00 0.05
C HIS A 192 2.44 -13.14 0.93
N GLN A 193 1.47 -13.95 0.52
CA GLN A 193 0.22 -14.12 1.26
C GLN A 193 0.43 -14.92 2.55
N ILE A 194 1.34 -15.90 2.57
CA ILE A 194 1.80 -16.56 3.80
C ILE A 194 2.46 -15.58 4.77
N ALA A 195 3.31 -14.67 4.27
CA ALA A 195 3.92 -13.64 5.11
C ALA A 195 2.89 -12.64 5.67
N LEU A 196 1.75 -12.49 4.99
CA LEU A 196 0.63 -11.65 5.38
C LEU A 196 -0.55 -12.48 5.91
N LYS A 197 -0.29 -13.56 6.65
CA LYS A 197 -1.33 -14.40 7.27
C LYS A 197 -2.36 -13.60 8.08
N ASN A 198 -1.96 -12.50 8.72
CA ASN A 198 -2.90 -11.64 9.46
C ASN A 198 -3.93 -10.96 8.54
N VAL A 199 -3.58 -10.71 7.28
CA VAL A 199 -4.46 -10.11 6.28
C VAL A 199 -5.27 -11.20 5.56
N TYR A 200 -4.59 -12.19 4.97
CA TYR A 200 -5.22 -13.20 4.10
C TYR A 200 -5.78 -14.41 4.85
N GLY A 201 -5.33 -14.69 6.07
CA GLY A 201 -5.76 -15.85 6.85
C GLY A 201 -5.23 -17.20 6.36
N TYR A 202 -4.52 -17.24 5.23
CA TYR A 202 -4.09 -18.47 4.60
C TYR A 202 -2.85 -19.08 5.26
N ASP A 203 -2.89 -20.39 5.48
CA ASP A 203 -1.77 -21.21 5.98
C ASP A 203 -1.68 -22.60 5.33
N GLY A 204 -2.29 -22.76 4.15
CA GLY A 204 -2.18 -23.97 3.34
C GLY A 204 -0.82 -24.14 2.69
N CYS A 205 -0.59 -25.32 2.09
CA CYS A 205 0.66 -25.65 1.43
C CYS A 205 0.74 -25.01 0.03
N PHE A 206 1.93 -25.11 -0.59
CA PHE A 206 2.14 -24.57 -1.93
C PHE A 206 1.35 -25.33 -3.01
N ASP A 207 1.20 -26.64 -2.90
CA ASP A 207 0.58 -27.47 -3.94
C ASP A 207 -0.91 -27.15 -4.09
N ASP A 208 -1.63 -26.93 -2.99
CA ASP A 208 -3.03 -26.54 -3.02
C ASP A 208 -3.20 -25.06 -3.39
N TYR A 209 -2.26 -24.20 -2.95
CA TYR A 209 -2.21 -22.82 -3.40
C TYR A 209 -2.00 -22.70 -4.91
N PHE A 210 -1.16 -23.57 -5.49
CA PHE A 210 -0.89 -23.60 -6.91
C PHE A 210 -2.16 -23.92 -7.71
N LYS A 211 -3.02 -24.83 -7.22
CA LYS A 211 -4.33 -25.08 -7.83
C LYS A 211 -5.22 -23.84 -7.78
N LEU A 212 -5.31 -23.16 -6.63
CA LEU A 212 -6.04 -21.89 -6.54
C LEU A 212 -5.54 -20.84 -7.54
N PHE A 213 -4.22 -20.76 -7.75
CA PHE A 213 -3.63 -19.86 -8.75
C PHE A 213 -4.02 -20.25 -10.18
N MET A 214 -3.94 -21.55 -10.52
CA MET A 214 -4.29 -22.05 -11.85
C MET A 214 -5.78 -21.93 -12.16
N ASP A 215 -6.64 -21.97 -11.14
CA ASP A 215 -8.09 -21.83 -11.28
C ASP A 215 -8.54 -20.36 -11.25
N GLY A 216 -7.62 -19.40 -11.17
CA GLY A 216 -7.94 -17.96 -11.06
C GLY A 216 -8.67 -17.57 -9.77
N ASN A 217 -8.56 -18.39 -8.72
CA ASN A 217 -9.27 -18.23 -7.45
C ASN A 217 -8.51 -17.37 -6.42
N LEU A 218 -7.57 -16.54 -6.87
CA LEU A 218 -6.79 -15.61 -6.04
C LEU A 218 -7.13 -14.15 -6.39
N GLU A 219 -6.65 -13.20 -5.58
CA GLU A 219 -6.85 -11.77 -5.87
C GLU A 219 -6.32 -11.39 -7.26
N TYR A 220 -7.06 -10.51 -7.93
CA TYR A 220 -6.96 -10.10 -9.32
C TYR A 220 -7.25 -11.20 -10.36
N GLY A 221 -7.68 -12.38 -9.94
CA GLY A 221 -8.21 -13.43 -10.81
C GLY A 221 -7.14 -14.27 -11.50
N ASP A 222 -7.48 -14.80 -12.68
CA ASP A 222 -6.56 -15.61 -13.47
C ASP A 222 -5.41 -14.77 -14.06
N TYR A 223 -4.18 -15.26 -13.91
CA TYR A 223 -2.98 -14.58 -14.38
C TYR A 223 -2.92 -14.48 -15.91
N PHE A 224 -3.38 -15.51 -16.62
CA PHE A 224 -3.32 -15.56 -18.07
C PHE A 224 -4.37 -14.64 -18.68
N ASP A 225 -5.60 -14.66 -18.17
CA ASP A 225 -6.66 -13.73 -18.58
C ASP A 225 -6.29 -12.28 -18.29
N TYR A 226 -5.68 -12.00 -17.12
CA TYR A 226 -5.12 -10.69 -16.82
C TYR A 226 -4.10 -10.26 -17.87
N THR A 227 -3.18 -11.17 -18.24
CA THR A 227 -2.12 -10.90 -19.21
C THR A 227 -2.69 -10.66 -20.61
N LEU A 228 -3.67 -11.45 -21.02
CA LEU A 228 -4.39 -11.29 -22.29
C LEU A 228 -5.22 -10.01 -22.33
N ASP A 229 -5.79 -9.57 -21.21
CA ASP A 229 -6.51 -8.29 -21.12
C ASP A 229 -5.60 -7.11 -21.44
N TRP A 230 -4.43 -7.08 -20.80
CA TRP A 230 -3.41 -6.07 -21.06
C TRP A 230 -2.84 -6.15 -22.48
N GLU A 231 -2.64 -7.35 -23.02
CA GLU A 231 -2.19 -7.53 -24.39
C GLU A 231 -3.21 -7.00 -25.42
N ARG A 232 -4.51 -7.28 -25.20
CA ARG A 232 -5.59 -6.69 -26.00
C ARG A 232 -5.60 -5.17 -25.90
N ALA A 233 -5.40 -4.61 -24.71
CA ALA A 233 -5.31 -3.18 -24.53
C ALA A 233 -4.14 -2.58 -25.31
N MET A 234 -2.94 -3.18 -25.24
CA MET A 234 -1.77 -2.73 -26.01
C MET A 234 -1.99 -2.77 -27.53
N ARG A 235 -2.75 -3.75 -28.04
CA ARG A 235 -3.07 -3.86 -29.48
C ARG A 235 -4.13 -2.84 -29.94
N ASN A 236 -5.14 -2.62 -29.10
CA ASN A 236 -6.37 -1.92 -29.49
C ASN A 236 -6.42 -0.45 -29.02
N GLN A 237 -5.78 -0.11 -27.91
CA GLN A 237 -5.85 1.21 -27.26
C GLN A 237 -4.62 2.05 -27.59
N ARG A 238 -4.57 2.52 -28.84
CA ARG A 238 -3.39 3.20 -29.39
C ARG A 238 -3.19 4.64 -28.93
N HIS A 239 -4.13 5.23 -28.19
CA HIS A 239 -4.01 6.60 -27.70
C HIS A 239 -3.12 6.70 -26.45
N ASN A 240 -2.99 5.61 -25.69
CA ASN A 240 -2.10 5.53 -24.53
C ASN A 240 -0.73 4.97 -24.93
N ASP A 241 0.33 5.52 -24.35
CA ASP A 241 1.67 4.96 -24.50
C ASP A 241 1.82 3.87 -23.44
N ILE A 242 1.97 2.60 -23.83
CA ILE A 242 2.16 1.47 -22.91
C ILE A 242 3.53 0.86 -23.12
N LEU A 243 4.40 0.98 -22.11
CA LEU A 243 5.68 0.28 -22.06
C LEU A 243 5.55 -1.00 -21.24
N MET A 244 5.65 -2.15 -21.89
CA MET A 244 5.77 -3.43 -21.19
C MET A 244 7.23 -3.68 -20.82
N VAL A 245 7.49 -4.06 -19.57
CA VAL A 245 8.82 -4.43 -19.06
C VAL A 245 8.73 -5.76 -18.33
N SER A 246 9.53 -6.74 -18.75
CA SER A 246 9.61 -8.01 -18.03
C SER A 246 10.56 -7.93 -16.84
N PHE A 247 10.21 -8.61 -15.74
CA PHE A 247 11.06 -8.75 -14.57
C PHE A 247 12.41 -9.39 -14.92
N GLU A 248 12.39 -10.32 -15.87
CA GLU A 248 13.58 -11.02 -16.35
C GLU A 248 14.55 -10.05 -17.03
N GLU A 249 14.08 -9.14 -17.87
CA GLU A 249 14.90 -8.09 -18.50
C GLU A 249 15.41 -7.08 -17.48
N MET A 250 14.56 -6.64 -16.54
CA MET A 250 14.97 -5.75 -15.44
C MET A 250 16.17 -6.33 -14.67
N LYS A 251 16.21 -7.64 -14.54
CA LYS A 251 17.25 -8.35 -13.81
C LYS A 251 18.48 -8.65 -14.68
N SER A 252 18.30 -9.05 -15.93
CA SER A 252 19.41 -9.41 -16.82
C SER A 252 20.23 -8.20 -17.23
N ASP A 253 19.57 -7.07 -17.49
CA ASP A 253 20.22 -5.82 -17.90
C ASP A 253 19.50 -4.62 -17.26
N PRO A 254 19.76 -4.36 -15.96
CA PRO A 254 19.10 -3.29 -15.22
C PRO A 254 19.43 -1.91 -15.80
N LEU A 255 20.61 -1.73 -16.40
CA LEU A 255 21.02 -0.44 -16.97
C LEU A 255 20.23 -0.13 -18.25
N LYS A 256 20.07 -1.11 -19.15
CA LYS A 256 19.19 -0.99 -20.32
C LYS A 256 17.74 -0.73 -19.90
N CYS A 257 17.27 -1.39 -18.84
CA CYS A 257 15.94 -1.13 -18.29
C CYS A 257 15.78 0.35 -17.87
N VAL A 258 16.73 0.88 -17.10
CA VAL A 258 16.70 2.28 -16.64
C VAL A 258 16.67 3.25 -17.84
N TYR A 259 17.51 3.05 -18.85
CA TYR A 259 17.49 3.88 -20.06
C TYR A 259 16.17 3.78 -20.84
N THR A 260 15.61 2.58 -20.93
CA THR A 260 14.33 2.34 -21.63
C THR A 260 13.19 3.09 -20.94
N VAL A 261 13.12 3.01 -19.61
CA VAL A 261 12.11 3.72 -18.81
C VAL A 261 12.34 5.23 -18.87
N ALA A 262 13.58 5.71 -18.75
CA ALA A 262 13.89 7.13 -18.86
C ALA A 262 13.48 7.71 -20.23
N LYS A 263 13.81 7.00 -21.32
CA LYS A 263 13.38 7.39 -22.68
C LYS A 263 11.86 7.43 -22.80
N PHE A 264 11.17 6.41 -22.29
CA PHE A 264 9.71 6.37 -22.33
C PHE A 264 9.06 7.52 -21.54
N LEU A 265 9.66 7.90 -20.41
CA LEU A 265 9.21 9.02 -19.60
C LEU A 265 9.67 10.40 -20.13
N ASP A 266 10.40 10.46 -21.24
CA ASP A 266 11.02 11.67 -21.81
C ASP A 266 11.98 12.37 -20.83
N ILE A 267 12.72 11.59 -20.03
CA ILE A 267 13.65 12.10 -19.04
C ILE A 267 15.08 11.96 -19.57
N PRO A 268 15.82 13.08 -19.76
CA PRO A 268 17.24 13.01 -20.09
C PRO A 268 18.00 12.43 -18.91
N ILE A 269 18.85 11.45 -19.16
CA ILE A 269 19.63 10.77 -18.12
C ILE A 269 21.09 10.63 -18.52
N SER A 270 21.99 10.96 -17.59
CA SER A 270 23.42 10.72 -17.76
C SER A 270 23.77 9.29 -17.42
N GLN A 271 24.87 8.79 -17.97
CA GLN A 271 25.37 7.44 -17.66
C GLN A 271 25.65 7.26 -16.17
N LYS A 272 26.22 8.28 -15.53
CA LYS A 272 26.48 8.27 -14.09
C LYS A 272 25.18 8.11 -13.30
N PHE A 273 24.15 8.90 -13.61
CA PHE A 273 22.89 8.83 -12.88
C PHE A 273 22.17 7.48 -13.12
N ALA A 274 22.23 6.94 -14.33
CA ALA A 274 21.69 5.61 -14.62
C ALA A 274 22.36 4.51 -13.78
N GLN A 275 23.69 4.56 -13.63
CA GLN A 275 24.43 3.63 -12.78
C GLN A 275 24.04 3.78 -11.30
N GLU A 276 23.92 5.00 -10.80
CA GLU A 276 23.49 5.27 -9.42
C GLU A 276 22.07 4.72 -9.14
N ILE A 277 21.14 4.82 -10.10
CA ILE A 277 19.80 4.23 -9.98
C ILE A 277 19.89 2.70 -9.89
N VAL A 278 20.68 2.06 -10.76
CA VAL A 278 20.87 0.59 -10.75
C VAL A 278 21.44 0.14 -9.40
N GLU A 279 22.44 0.85 -8.89
CA GLU A 279 23.03 0.56 -7.59
C GLU A 279 22.04 0.79 -6.44
N GLY A 280 21.25 1.85 -6.49
CA GLY A 280 20.22 2.20 -5.51
C GLY A 280 19.09 1.16 -5.46
N CYS A 281 18.71 0.63 -6.63
CA CYS A 281 17.68 -0.39 -6.80
C CYS A 281 18.20 -1.83 -6.66
N SER A 282 19.46 -2.03 -6.30
CA SER A 282 20.00 -3.38 -6.11
C SER A 282 19.16 -4.19 -5.10
N PHE A 283 18.98 -5.48 -5.38
CA PHE A 283 18.12 -6.36 -4.59
C PHE A 283 18.46 -6.35 -3.09
N SER A 284 19.74 -6.22 -2.75
CA SER A 284 20.23 -6.09 -1.36
C SER A 284 19.72 -4.82 -0.68
N LYS A 285 19.77 -3.66 -1.36
CA LYS A 285 19.30 -2.38 -0.82
C LYS A 285 17.78 -2.32 -0.71
N LEU A 286 17.05 -2.81 -1.72
CA LEU A 286 15.58 -2.91 -1.67
C LEU A 286 15.11 -3.83 -0.53
N LYS A 287 15.79 -4.97 -0.33
CA LYS A 287 15.53 -5.86 0.80
C LYS A 287 15.85 -5.22 2.15
N HIS A 288 16.92 -4.42 2.23
CA HIS A 288 17.31 -3.74 3.47
C HIS A 288 16.36 -2.58 3.83
N LYS A 289 15.91 -1.78 2.86
CA LYS A 289 14.91 -0.70 3.07
C LYS A 289 13.66 -1.24 3.75
N ARG A 290 13.07 -2.30 3.20
CA ARG A 290 11.81 -2.87 3.70
C ARG A 290 11.93 -3.60 5.04
N ARG A 291 13.15 -3.98 5.47
CA ARG A 291 13.38 -4.49 6.83
C ARG A 291 13.15 -3.41 7.90
N ARG A 292 13.32 -2.13 7.55
CA ARG A 292 13.05 -0.99 8.43
C ARG A 292 11.55 -0.67 8.54
N ASP A 293 10.75 -1.10 7.54
CA ASP A 293 9.32 -0.75 7.43
C ASP A 293 8.37 -1.82 8.03
N GLY A 294 8.88 -2.79 8.81
CA GLY A 294 8.05 -3.76 9.55
C GLY A 294 7.82 -5.13 8.86
N PRO A 295 6.76 -5.88 9.22
CA PRO A 295 6.62 -7.33 8.93
C PRO A 295 6.63 -7.76 7.45
N ALA A 296 6.68 -6.81 6.50
CA ALA A 296 6.94 -7.03 5.07
C ALA A 296 8.36 -7.58 4.75
N ALA A 297 9.23 -7.76 5.75
CA ALA A 297 10.61 -8.24 5.62
C ALA A 297 10.78 -9.60 4.92
N LYS A 298 9.73 -10.44 4.82
CA LYS A 298 9.77 -11.77 4.17
C LYS A 298 9.54 -11.74 2.64
N LEU A 299 9.23 -10.58 2.03
CA LEU A 299 8.79 -10.51 0.64
C LEU A 299 9.88 -10.67 -0.44
N PHE A 300 11.15 -10.43 -0.13
CA PHE A 300 12.27 -10.65 -1.07
C PHE A 300 13.03 -11.92 -0.68
N ARG A 301 12.56 -13.06 -1.18
CA ARG A 301 13.07 -14.39 -0.84
C ARG A 301 14.33 -14.73 -1.63
N LYS A 302 14.23 -14.79 -2.96
CA LYS A 302 15.32 -15.05 -3.90
C LYS A 302 15.05 -14.22 -5.15
N GLY A 303 15.96 -13.34 -5.55
CA GLY A 303 15.91 -12.65 -6.85
C GLY A 303 16.31 -13.56 -8.01
N GLY A 304 16.15 -14.88 -7.89
CA GLY A 304 16.50 -15.85 -8.92
C GLY A 304 15.43 -15.87 -10.03
N CYS A 305 15.87 -15.99 -11.28
CA CYS A 305 15.05 -16.45 -12.40
C CYS A 305 15.64 -17.82 -12.72
N ARG A 306 14.84 -18.88 -12.78
CA ARG A 306 15.29 -20.14 -13.36
C ARG A 306 14.89 -20.09 -14.83
N ALA A 307 15.90 -20.04 -15.71
CA ALA A 307 15.73 -20.16 -17.14
C ALA A 307 15.10 -21.52 -17.49
#